data_AF-M1EST1-F1
#
_entry.id   AF-M1EST1-F1
#
_cell.length_a   1.000
_cell.length_b   1.000
_cell.length_c   1.000
_cell.angle_alpha   90.00
_cell.angle_beta   90.00
_cell.angle_gamma   90.00
#
_symmetry.space_group_name_H-M   'P 1'
#
loop_
_entity.id
_entity.type
_entity.pdbx_description
1 polymer ?
#
loop_
_entity_poly.entity_id
_entity_poly.type
_entity_poly.pdbx_seq_one_letter_code
_entity_poly.pdbx_strand_id
1 'polypeptide(L)'
;EKPKEVTLRVSGDLHVGGLMLKLVEQINVAQDWSDFALWWEQKHCWLLKTHWTLDKCGVQADAKLLFTPQHKMLRLRLPNAKTVRLRVSFSAVVFKAVSDICKILNIRRSEELSLLKPSGDYFKKKKKKDKSNREPIIEDILNLEGSPTTSGPPVSPGLYSKTMTPTYDPISGTPASSTMTWFSDSPLTEQNCSVLAFSQPPQSPEALADMYQPRSLVDKARLNAGWLDSSRSLMEQGIQEDEQLLLRF
;
A
#
# COMPACT_ATOMS: atom_id res chain seq x y z
N GLU A 1 -17.38 -10.91 -1.02
CA GLU A 1 -17.96 -12.03 -0.23
C GLU A 1 -18.69 -11.47 0.97
N LYS A 2 -19.79 -12.10 1.42
CA LYS A 2 -20.50 -11.62 2.62
C LYS A 2 -19.64 -11.92 3.86
N PRO A 3 -19.54 -11.01 4.84
CA PRO A 3 -18.80 -11.28 6.06
C PRO A 3 -19.46 -12.48 6.78
N LYS A 4 -18.67 -13.53 7.05
CA LYS A 4 -19.12 -14.63 7.90
C LYS A 4 -19.05 -14.14 9.35
N GLU A 5 -20.20 -13.89 9.95
CA GLU A 5 -20.29 -13.56 11.36
C GLU A 5 -20.10 -14.83 12.19
N VAL A 6 -19.03 -14.88 12.98
CA VAL A 6 -18.73 -15.99 13.90
C VAL A 6 -18.78 -15.45 15.32
N THR A 7 -19.68 -15.98 16.13
CA THR A 7 -19.78 -15.62 17.55
C THR A 7 -18.99 -16.63 18.40
N LEU A 8 -17.94 -16.16 19.07
CA LEU A 8 -17.14 -16.98 19.98
C LEU A 8 -17.42 -16.60 21.43
N ARG A 9 -17.63 -17.59 22.29
CA ARG A 9 -17.64 -17.36 23.75
C ARG A 9 -16.21 -17.43 24.26
N VAL A 10 -15.72 -16.33 24.81
CA VAL A 10 -14.35 -16.20 25.30
C VAL A 10 -14.33 -15.60 26.70
N SER A 11 -13.33 -16.00 27.49
CA SER A 11 -13.03 -15.36 28.79
C SER A 11 -12.16 -14.13 28.57
N GLY A 12 -12.25 -13.13 29.46
CA GLY A 12 -11.42 -11.92 29.41
C GLY A 12 -9.91 -12.20 29.51
N ASP A 13 -9.54 -13.31 30.14
CA ASP A 13 -8.16 -13.78 30.29
C ASP A 13 -7.58 -14.39 29.00
N LEU A 14 -8.42 -14.64 27.99
CA LEU A 14 -7.95 -15.15 26.72
C LEU A 14 -7.08 -14.10 26.03
N HIS A 15 -5.98 -14.56 25.46
CA HIS A 15 -5.05 -13.69 24.75
C HIS A 15 -5.53 -13.51 23.31
N VAL A 16 -5.20 -12.38 22.68
CA VAL A 16 -5.59 -12.08 21.28
C VAL A 16 -5.13 -13.20 20.32
N GLY A 17 -3.93 -13.75 20.50
CA GLY A 17 -3.45 -14.88 19.69
C GLY A 17 -4.28 -16.15 19.89
N GLY A 18 -4.72 -16.43 21.11
CA GLY A 18 -5.61 -17.56 21.39
C GLY A 18 -7.01 -17.39 20.80
N LEU A 19 -7.51 -16.15 20.74
CA LEU A 19 -8.75 -15.81 20.04
C LEU A 19 -8.63 -16.08 18.54
N MET A 20 -7.51 -15.68 17.91
CA MET A 20 -7.25 -15.95 16.49
C MET A 20 -7.22 -17.45 16.19
N LEU A 21 -6.56 -18.27 17.03
CA LEU A 21 -6.52 -19.73 16.86
C LEU A 21 -7.92 -20.35 16.94
N LYS A 22 -8.71 -20.00 17.96
CA LYS A 22 -10.11 -20.47 18.07
C LYS A 22 -10.97 -20.05 16.89
N LEU A 23 -10.75 -18.85 16.34
CA LEU A 23 -11.46 -18.38 15.15
C LEU A 23 -11.09 -19.22 13.92
N VAL A 24 -9.80 -19.50 13.71
CA VAL A 24 -9.32 -20.33 12.60
C VAL A 24 -9.84 -21.77 12.70
N GLU A 25 -9.83 -22.36 13.90
CA GLU A 25 -10.41 -23.69 14.16
C GLU A 25 -11.90 -23.76 13.79
N GLN A 26 -12.66 -22.70 14.07
CA GLN A 26 -14.09 -22.63 13.75
C GLN A 26 -14.37 -22.40 12.26
N ILE A 27 -13.50 -21.66 11.57
CA ILE A 27 -13.61 -21.44 10.12
C ILE A 27 -13.30 -22.74 9.36
N ASN A 28 -12.46 -23.62 9.92
CA ASN A 28 -12.07 -24.93 9.37
C ASN A 28 -11.66 -24.87 7.88
N VAL A 29 -10.92 -23.82 7.50
CA VAL A 29 -10.35 -23.66 6.17
C VAL A 29 -8.82 -23.68 6.28
N ALA A 30 -8.19 -24.58 5.52
CA ALA A 30 -6.76 -24.62 5.36
C ALA A 30 -6.33 -23.53 4.37
N GLN A 31 -5.90 -22.38 4.90
CA GLN A 31 -5.33 -21.26 4.16
C GLN A 31 -4.21 -20.62 4.99
N ASP A 32 -3.36 -19.83 4.34
CA ASP A 32 -2.35 -19.03 5.01
C ASP A 32 -2.99 -17.91 5.84
N TRP A 33 -3.03 -18.09 7.16
CA TRP A 33 -3.55 -17.11 8.12
C TRP A 33 -2.50 -16.12 8.63
N SER A 34 -1.26 -16.20 8.14
CA SER A 34 -0.12 -15.41 8.62
C SER A 34 -0.30 -13.90 8.48
N ASP A 35 -1.05 -13.46 7.47
CA ASP A 35 -1.31 -12.04 7.21
C ASP A 35 -2.57 -11.50 7.88
N PHE A 36 -3.32 -12.34 8.60
CA PHE A 36 -4.59 -11.92 9.20
C PHE A 36 -4.39 -11.27 10.57
N ALA A 37 -5.18 -10.25 10.84
CA ALA A 37 -5.28 -9.65 12.17
C ALA A 37 -6.71 -9.25 12.50
N LEU A 38 -6.91 -8.97 13.79
CA LEU A 38 -8.17 -8.50 14.33
C LEU A 38 -8.21 -6.97 14.30
N TRP A 39 -9.19 -6.43 13.58
CA TRP A 39 -9.52 -5.02 13.54
C TRP A 39 -10.73 -4.74 14.42
N TRP A 40 -10.62 -3.78 15.32
CA TRP A 40 -11.72 -3.33 16.15
C TRP A 40 -12.36 -2.08 15.55
N GLU A 41 -13.57 -2.22 15.02
CA GLU A 41 -14.28 -1.14 14.33
C GLU A 41 -14.66 0.02 15.27
N GLN A 42 -15.22 -0.26 16.46
CA GLN A 42 -15.70 0.80 17.35
C GLN A 42 -14.59 1.71 17.88
N LYS A 43 -13.40 1.15 18.16
CA LYS A 43 -12.23 1.93 18.60
C LYS A 43 -11.31 2.34 17.46
N HIS A 44 -11.62 1.94 16.22
CA HIS A 44 -10.76 2.11 15.05
C HIS A 44 -9.31 1.73 15.34
N CYS A 45 -9.05 0.52 15.85
CA CYS A 45 -7.69 0.10 16.18
C CYS A 45 -7.42 -1.37 15.84
N TRP A 46 -6.15 -1.67 15.55
CA TRP A 46 -5.69 -3.03 15.31
C TRP A 46 -5.24 -3.71 16.60
N LEU A 47 -5.65 -4.97 16.79
CA LEU A 47 -5.18 -5.83 17.87
C LEU A 47 -3.96 -6.65 17.41
N LEU A 48 -2.82 -5.98 17.25
CA LEU A 48 -1.57 -6.61 16.77
C LEU A 48 -0.81 -7.34 17.89
N LYS A 49 -1.09 -7.02 19.16
CA LYS A 49 -0.38 -7.58 20.32
C LYS A 49 -0.99 -8.92 20.71
N THR A 50 -0.50 -10.00 20.12
CA THR A 50 -1.01 -11.37 20.32
C THR A 50 -0.96 -11.86 21.77
N HIS A 51 0.00 -11.38 22.56
CA HIS A 51 0.19 -11.75 23.97
C HIS A 51 -0.67 -10.93 24.95
N TRP A 52 -1.44 -9.94 24.48
CA TRP A 52 -2.33 -9.18 25.37
C TRP A 52 -3.63 -9.92 25.62
N THR A 53 -4.14 -9.84 26.84
CA THR A 53 -5.47 -10.35 27.19
C THR A 53 -6.55 -9.45 26.60
N LEU A 54 -7.71 -10.03 26.29
CA LEU A 54 -8.87 -9.27 25.80
C LEU A 54 -9.27 -8.18 26.80
N ASP A 55 -9.16 -8.46 28.10
CA ASP A 55 -9.43 -7.50 29.17
C ASP A 55 -8.46 -6.30 29.15
N LYS A 56 -7.16 -6.53 28.92
CA LYS A 56 -6.17 -5.45 28.79
C LYS A 56 -6.40 -4.58 27.55
N CYS A 57 -6.90 -5.17 26.47
CA CYS A 57 -7.34 -4.42 25.30
C CYS A 57 -8.69 -3.70 25.56
N GLY A 58 -9.41 -4.09 26.60
CA GLY A 58 -10.74 -3.60 26.96
C GLY A 58 -11.85 -4.14 26.06
N VAL A 59 -11.61 -5.26 25.37
CA VAL A 59 -12.59 -5.90 24.47
C VAL A 59 -13.72 -6.48 25.31
N GLN A 60 -14.92 -5.96 25.13
CA GLN A 60 -16.14 -6.40 25.82
C GLN A 60 -16.99 -7.30 24.89
N ALA A 61 -18.07 -7.87 25.42
CA ALA A 61 -18.91 -8.84 24.71
C ALA A 61 -19.66 -8.24 23.49
N ASP A 62 -19.81 -6.91 23.43
CA ASP A 62 -20.43 -6.15 22.35
C ASP A 62 -19.43 -5.66 21.28
N ALA A 63 -18.14 -5.91 21.49
CA ALA A 63 -17.10 -5.50 20.56
C ALA A 63 -17.24 -6.24 19.22
N LYS A 64 -17.22 -5.49 18.12
CA LYS A 64 -17.28 -6.03 16.77
C LYS A 64 -15.86 -6.08 16.23
N LEU A 65 -15.31 -7.28 16.22
CA LEU A 65 -13.98 -7.54 15.70
C LEU A 65 -14.10 -8.08 14.28
N LEU A 66 -13.41 -7.44 13.34
CA LEU A 66 -13.27 -7.91 11.98
C LEU A 66 -11.94 -8.64 11.84
N PHE A 67 -12.01 -9.89 11.42
CA PHE A 67 -10.82 -10.66 11.06
C PHE A 67 -10.53 -10.43 9.58
N THR A 68 -9.45 -9.72 9.27
CA THR A 68 -9.15 -9.25 7.91
C THR A 68 -7.63 -9.29 7.66
N PRO A 69 -7.18 -9.50 6.41
CA PRO A 69 -5.76 -9.41 6.07
C PRO A 69 -5.22 -8.01 6.34
N GLN A 70 -3.99 -7.93 6.84
CA GLN A 70 -3.28 -6.70 7.09
C GLN A 70 -2.82 -6.06 5.78
N HIS A 71 -2.38 -6.86 4.81
CA HIS A 71 -1.99 -6.34 3.51
C HIS A 71 -3.15 -6.41 2.53
N LYS A 72 -3.54 -5.25 2.00
CA LYS A 72 -4.62 -5.12 1.03
C LYS A 72 -4.14 -4.40 -0.21
N MET A 73 -4.89 -4.56 -1.30
CA MET A 73 -4.58 -3.88 -2.54
C MET A 73 -4.93 -2.40 -2.44
N LEU A 74 -4.03 -1.55 -2.95
CA LEU A 74 -4.20 -0.11 -2.97
C LEU A 74 -3.80 0.42 -4.35
N ARG A 75 -4.58 1.38 -4.87
CA ARG A 75 -4.26 2.05 -6.14
C ARG A 75 -3.54 3.36 -5.83
N LEU A 76 -2.26 3.42 -6.19
CA LEU A 76 -1.41 4.57 -5.96
C LEU A 76 -1.21 5.34 -7.27
N ARG A 77 -1.73 6.56 -7.31
CA ARG A 77 -1.46 7.48 -8.40
C ARG A 77 -0.15 8.20 -8.13
N LEU A 78 0.83 7.92 -8.97
CA LEU A 78 2.15 8.52 -8.93
C LEU A 78 2.12 9.98 -9.43
N PRO A 79 3.18 10.76 -9.13
CA PRO A 79 3.35 12.12 -9.68
C PRO A 79 3.35 12.16 -11.22
N ASN A 80 3.76 11.08 -11.88
CA ASN A 80 3.75 10.92 -13.34
C ASN A 80 2.36 10.61 -13.93
N ALA A 81 1.29 10.78 -13.14
CA ALA A 81 -0.10 10.52 -13.48
C ALA A 81 -0.49 9.06 -13.77
N LYS A 82 0.45 8.09 -13.75
CA LYS A 82 0.12 6.66 -13.80
C LYS A 82 -0.41 6.16 -12.46
N THR A 83 -1.24 5.13 -12.53
CA THR A 83 -1.79 4.43 -11.37
C THR A 83 -1.11 3.09 -11.25
N VAL A 84 -0.54 2.78 -10.08
CA VAL A 84 0.10 1.49 -9.78
C VAL A 84 -0.75 0.78 -8.74
N ARG A 85 -0.98 -0.52 -8.92
CA ARG A 85 -1.66 -1.34 -7.92
C ARG A 85 -0.61 -2.09 -7.12
N LEU A 86 -0.61 -1.85 -5.82
CA LEU A 86 0.39 -2.34 -4.88
C LEU A 86 -0.30 -2.98 -3.68
N ARG A 87 0.28 -4.05 -3.16
CA ARG A 87 -0.11 -4.63 -1.87
C ARG A 87 0.58 -3.85 -0.75
N VAL A 88 -0.20 -3.18 0.09
CA VAL A 88 0.29 -2.28 1.16
C VAL A 88 -0.27 -2.73 2.50
N SER A 89 0.50 -2.54 3.57
CA SER A 89 0.04 -2.79 4.94
C SER A 89 -0.96 -1.73 5.39
N PHE A 90 -2.17 -2.15 5.75
CA PHE A 90 -3.23 -1.32 6.35
C PHE A 90 -3.17 -1.29 7.88
N SER A 91 -2.32 -2.13 8.49
CA SER A 91 -2.07 -2.19 9.93
C SER A 91 -0.91 -1.31 10.39
N ALA A 92 0.12 -1.17 9.55
CA ALA A 92 1.25 -0.29 9.82
C ALA A 92 0.84 1.18 9.74
N VAL A 93 1.57 2.03 10.46
CA VAL A 93 1.44 3.49 10.35
C VAL A 93 1.76 3.95 8.92
N VAL A 94 1.07 4.99 8.45
CA VAL A 94 1.21 5.51 7.07
C VAL A 94 2.68 5.82 6.74
N PHE A 95 3.46 6.36 7.67
CA PHE A 95 4.88 6.61 7.45
C PHE A 95 5.66 5.33 7.08
N LYS A 96 5.40 4.23 7.79
CA LYS A 96 6.03 2.94 7.53
C LYS A 96 5.53 2.34 6.23
N ALA A 97 4.22 2.41 5.96
CA ALA A 97 3.63 2.00 4.71
C ALA A 97 4.22 2.75 3.51
N VAL A 98 4.39 4.08 3.60
CA VAL A 98 5.04 4.91 2.57
C VAL A 98 6.51 4.55 2.40
N SER A 99 7.24 4.31 3.49
CA SER A 99 8.62 3.85 3.41
C SER A 99 8.73 2.53 2.65
N ASP A 100 7.83 1.58 2.91
CA ASP A 100 7.84 0.28 2.22
C ASP A 100 7.39 0.40 0.76
N ILE A 101 6.39 1.25 0.45
CA ILE A 101 6.03 1.61 -0.93
C ILE A 101 7.23 2.23 -1.67
N CYS A 102 7.92 3.18 -1.04
CA CYS A 102 9.06 3.86 -1.64
C CYS A 102 10.24 2.91 -1.87
N LYS A 103 10.49 1.98 -0.93
CA LYS A 103 11.49 0.91 -1.13
C LYS A 103 11.12 0.02 -2.31
N ILE A 104 9.85 -0.37 -2.40
CA ILE A 104 9.34 -1.14 -3.53
C ILE A 104 9.53 -0.36 -4.83
N LEU A 105 9.28 0.95 -4.86
CA LEU A 105 9.48 1.81 -6.04
C LEU A 105 10.94 2.27 -6.25
N ASN A 106 11.89 1.83 -5.42
CA ASN A 106 13.29 2.26 -5.40
C ASN A 106 13.48 3.79 -5.29
N ILE A 107 12.64 4.45 -4.49
CA ILE A 107 12.75 5.85 -4.10
C ILE A 107 13.49 5.93 -2.75
N ARG A 108 14.63 6.62 -2.73
CA ARG A 108 15.54 6.65 -1.57
C ARG A 108 14.99 7.42 -0.36
N ARG A 109 14.58 8.67 -0.54
CA ARG A 109 14.13 9.56 0.54
C ARG A 109 12.62 9.48 0.74
N SER A 110 12.16 8.38 1.33
CA SER A 110 10.73 8.15 1.58
C SER A 110 10.08 9.16 2.52
N GLU A 111 10.88 9.85 3.33
CA GLU A 111 10.47 10.89 4.27
C GLU A 111 9.98 12.19 3.61
N GLU A 112 10.32 12.40 2.33
CA GLU A 112 9.83 13.54 1.54
C GLU A 112 8.47 13.26 0.90
N LEU A 113 7.95 12.03 1.03
CA LEU A 113 6.70 11.63 0.39
C LEU A 113 5.63 11.32 1.43
N SER A 114 4.37 11.55 1.04
CA SER A 114 3.23 11.09 1.80
C SER A 114 2.05 10.75 0.88
N LEU A 115 1.00 10.20 1.49
CA LEU A 115 -0.23 9.83 0.81
C LEU A 115 -1.27 10.93 0.96
N LEU A 116 -1.88 11.28 -0.15
CA LEU A 116 -2.95 12.26 -0.24
C LEU A 116 -4.23 11.55 -0.68
N LYS A 117 -5.30 11.70 0.11
CA LYS A 117 -6.64 11.27 -0.24
C LYS A 117 -7.21 12.18 -1.33
N PRO A 118 -7.63 11.65 -2.49
CA PRO A 118 -8.35 12.43 -3.48
C PRO A 118 -9.69 12.86 -2.90
N SER A 119 -9.92 14.16 -2.77
CA SER A 119 -11.22 14.67 -2.34
C SER A 119 -12.28 14.43 -3.43
N GLY A 120 -13.43 13.90 -3.01
CA GLY A 120 -14.51 13.47 -3.91
C GLY A 120 -15.13 14.58 -4.78
N ASP A 121 -14.95 15.85 -4.43
CA ASP A 121 -15.46 16.99 -5.20
C ASP A 121 -14.74 17.17 -6.55
N TYR A 122 -13.51 16.68 -6.67
CA TYR A 122 -12.73 16.72 -7.92
C TYR A 122 -13.25 15.70 -8.95
N PHE A 123 -13.71 14.53 -8.51
CA PHE A 123 -14.26 13.50 -9.41
C PHE A 123 -15.74 13.71 -9.73
N LYS A 124 -16.51 14.40 -8.88
CA LYS A 124 -17.92 14.74 -9.17
C LYS A 124 -18.07 15.76 -10.30
N LYS A 125 -17.13 16.70 -10.46
CA LYS A 125 -17.11 17.60 -11.64
C LYS A 125 -16.76 16.85 -12.94
N LYS A 126 -15.94 15.79 -12.87
CA LYS A 126 -15.67 14.88 -14.01
C LYS A 126 -16.93 14.06 -14.37
N LYS A 127 -17.64 13.54 -13.36
CA LYS A 127 -18.81 12.65 -13.53
C LYS A 127 -20.08 13.34 -14.10
N LYS A 128 -20.19 14.67 -14.06
CA LYS A 128 -21.35 15.40 -14.61
C LYS A 128 -21.24 15.69 -16.12
N LYS A 129 -20.05 15.59 -16.71
CA LYS A 129 -19.82 15.75 -18.17
C LYS A 129 -19.61 14.41 -18.90
N ASP A 130 -19.27 13.34 -18.18
CA ASP A 130 -18.94 11.99 -18.72
C ASP A 130 -20.10 10.98 -18.72
N LYS A 131 -21.37 11.41 -18.71
CA LYS A 131 -22.50 10.46 -18.68
C LYS A 131 -22.93 9.94 -20.07
N SER A 132 -22.22 10.29 -21.13
CA SER A 132 -22.45 9.75 -22.47
C SER A 132 -21.11 9.47 -23.15
N ASN A 133 -20.78 8.19 -23.28
CA ASN A 133 -19.67 7.64 -24.06
C ASN A 133 -18.26 7.91 -23.54
N ARG A 134 -17.74 6.96 -22.74
CA ARG A 134 -16.52 6.20 -23.06
C ARG A 134 -16.28 5.15 -21.97
N GLU A 135 -16.01 3.94 -22.43
CA GLU A 135 -15.51 2.79 -21.67
C GLU A 135 -14.40 3.21 -20.71
N PRO A 136 -14.21 2.54 -19.55
CA PRO A 136 -13.21 2.93 -18.58
C PRO A 136 -11.85 2.90 -19.29
N ILE A 137 -11.30 4.08 -19.53
CA ILE A 137 -9.93 4.25 -20.01
C ILE A 137 -9.09 3.42 -19.05
N ILE A 138 -8.52 2.35 -19.59
CA ILE A 138 -7.51 1.53 -18.94
C ILE A 138 -6.35 2.49 -18.70
N GLU A 139 -6.39 3.24 -17.59
CA GLU A 139 -5.18 3.80 -17.02
C GLU A 139 -4.27 2.57 -16.87
N ASP A 140 -3.06 2.59 -17.45
CA ASP A 140 -2.07 1.51 -17.31
C ASP A 140 -1.90 1.17 -15.82
N ILE A 141 -2.71 0.27 -15.28
CA ILE A 141 -2.59 -0.21 -13.92
C ILE A 141 -1.42 -1.17 -13.97
N LEU A 142 -0.24 -0.67 -13.61
CA LEU A 142 0.91 -1.51 -13.39
C LEU A 142 0.61 -2.34 -12.14
N ASN A 143 0.29 -3.62 -12.33
CA ASN A 143 0.11 -4.57 -11.24
C ASN A 143 1.49 -5.01 -10.76
N LEU A 144 1.88 -4.54 -9.57
CA LEU A 144 3.13 -4.96 -8.93
C LEU A 144 2.83 -6.10 -7.94
N GLU A 145 2.39 -7.23 -8.49
CA GLU A 145 2.11 -8.46 -7.73
C GLU A 145 3.41 -9.25 -7.56
N GLY A 146 4.09 -9.14 -6.43
CA GLY A 146 5.16 -10.08 -6.09
C GLY A 146 4.58 -11.50 -5.99
N SER A 147 4.75 -12.31 -7.03
CA SER A 147 4.32 -13.70 -7.04
C SER A 147 5.34 -14.57 -6.31
N PRO A 148 4.97 -15.31 -5.25
CA PRO A 148 5.83 -16.34 -4.67
C PRO A 148 5.62 -17.66 -5.43
N THR A 149 5.99 -17.72 -6.70
CA THR A 149 6.02 -18.97 -7.47
C THR A 149 7.11 -18.92 -8.53
N THR A 150 8.35 -19.18 -8.13
CA THR A 150 9.31 -19.88 -8.99
C THR A 150 10.13 -20.80 -8.10
N SER A 151 9.96 -22.10 -8.36
CA SER A 151 10.79 -23.18 -7.88
C SER A 151 12.23 -22.97 -8.35
N GLY A 152 13.10 -22.52 -7.45
CA GLY A 152 14.55 -22.43 -7.62
C GLY A 152 15.22 -22.47 -6.25
N PRO A 153 16.47 -22.97 -6.12
CA PRO A 153 17.07 -23.20 -4.83
C PRO A 153 17.25 -21.87 -4.06
N PRO A 154 17.07 -21.86 -2.73
CA PRO A 154 17.12 -20.65 -1.93
C PRO A 154 18.58 -20.22 -1.80
N VAL A 155 19.00 -19.21 -2.55
CA VAL A 155 20.28 -18.55 -2.25
C VAL A 155 20.01 -17.59 -1.09
N SER A 156 20.60 -17.92 0.04
CA SER A 156 20.35 -17.28 1.34
C SER A 156 20.65 -15.77 1.31
N PRO A 157 19.89 -14.93 2.05
CA PRO A 157 20.19 -13.52 2.25
C PRO A 157 21.30 -13.41 3.31
N GLY A 158 22.55 -13.60 2.91
CA GLY A 158 23.62 -13.52 3.90
C GLY A 158 25.00 -13.90 3.40
N LEU A 159 25.66 -13.01 2.68
CA LEU A 159 27.12 -12.89 2.72
C LEU A 159 27.50 -11.40 2.62
N TYR A 160 27.27 -10.69 3.71
CA TYR A 160 27.86 -9.37 3.95
C TYR A 160 29.39 -9.50 4.03
N SER A 161 30.09 -8.95 3.04
CA SER A 161 31.49 -8.58 3.20
C SER A 161 31.55 -7.04 3.27
N LYS A 162 31.76 -6.53 4.49
CA LYS A 162 31.80 -5.10 4.86
C LYS A 162 33.02 -4.35 4.28
N THR A 163 33.61 -4.85 3.19
CA THR A 163 34.94 -4.44 2.70
C THR A 163 35.00 -4.22 1.18
N MET A 164 33.92 -4.41 0.41
CA MET A 164 33.94 -4.08 -1.02
C MET A 164 33.53 -2.64 -1.27
N THR A 165 34.46 -1.84 -1.80
CA THR A 165 34.22 -0.50 -2.35
C THR A 165 33.54 -0.61 -3.73
N PRO A 166 32.46 0.17 -4.00
CA PRO A 166 31.80 0.16 -5.29
C PRO A 166 32.74 0.70 -6.38
N THR A 167 32.97 -0.11 -7.42
CA THR A 167 33.90 0.23 -8.51
C THR A 167 33.11 0.77 -9.70
N TYR A 168 33.38 2.02 -10.07
CA TYR A 168 32.83 2.68 -11.24
C TYR A 168 33.88 2.74 -12.34
N ASP A 169 33.45 2.57 -13.59
CA ASP A 169 34.32 2.76 -14.74
C ASP A 169 34.69 4.25 -14.88
N PRO A 170 35.98 4.63 -14.83
CA PRO A 170 36.42 6.04 -14.80
C PRO A 170 36.04 6.85 -16.04
N ILE A 171 35.76 6.19 -17.17
CA ILE A 171 35.51 6.85 -18.45
C ILE A 171 34.01 7.04 -18.70
N SER A 172 33.19 6.07 -18.29
CA SER A 172 31.75 6.06 -18.54
C SER A 172 30.90 6.42 -17.32
N GLY A 173 31.47 6.40 -16.11
CA GLY A 173 30.75 6.64 -14.85
C GLY A 173 29.72 5.56 -14.51
N THR A 174 29.70 4.45 -15.27
CA THR A 174 28.76 3.35 -15.04
C THR A 174 29.33 2.38 -13.98
N PRO A 175 28.46 1.82 -13.11
CA PRO A 175 28.89 0.79 -12.16
C PRO A 175 29.33 -0.46 -12.93
N ALA A 176 30.51 -1.01 -12.62
CA ALA A 176 30.99 -2.24 -13.24
C ALA A 176 29.98 -3.38 -13.05
N SER A 177 29.94 -4.37 -13.96
CA SER A 177 28.92 -5.45 -13.96
C SER A 177 28.78 -6.20 -12.63
N SER A 178 29.86 -6.28 -11.85
CA SER A 178 29.89 -6.86 -10.50
C SER A 178 29.22 -5.99 -9.42
N THR A 179 29.00 -4.70 -9.69
CA THR A 179 28.20 -3.75 -8.88
C THR A 179 26.76 -3.67 -9.38
N MET A 180 26.50 -3.97 -10.67
CA MET A 180 25.13 -4.02 -11.20
C MET A 180 24.29 -5.11 -10.54
N THR A 181 24.85 -6.30 -10.29
CA THR A 181 24.18 -7.37 -9.54
C THR A 181 23.74 -6.95 -8.13
N TRP A 182 24.37 -5.95 -7.52
CA TRP A 182 23.97 -5.42 -6.20
C TRP A 182 22.71 -4.56 -6.26
N PHE A 183 22.44 -3.95 -7.43
CA PHE A 183 21.22 -3.16 -7.66
C PHE A 183 20.11 -3.99 -8.33
N SER A 184 20.46 -5.09 -8.98
CA SER A 184 19.53 -5.96 -9.71
C SER A 184 18.65 -6.84 -8.83
N ASP A 185 19.01 -7.05 -7.55
CA ASP A 185 18.19 -7.82 -6.58
C ASP A 185 16.95 -7.06 -6.08
N SER A 186 16.64 -5.91 -6.69
CA SER A 186 15.36 -5.24 -6.45
C SER A 186 14.27 -6.00 -7.21
N PRO A 187 13.14 -6.39 -6.58
CA PRO A 187 12.02 -7.10 -7.24
C PRO A 187 11.37 -6.32 -8.40
N LEU A 188 11.87 -5.11 -8.68
CA LEU A 188 11.52 -4.25 -9.78
C LEU A 188 12.07 -4.69 -11.14
N THR A 189 13.14 -5.49 -11.17
CA THR A 189 13.74 -5.94 -12.44
C THR A 189 12.82 -6.90 -13.19
N GLU A 190 11.91 -7.60 -12.49
CA GLU A 190 10.95 -8.53 -13.10
C GLU A 190 9.62 -7.88 -13.55
N GLN A 191 9.28 -6.66 -13.10
CA GLN A 191 7.89 -6.16 -13.17
C GLN A 191 7.69 -4.77 -13.81
N ASN A 192 8.41 -4.45 -14.88
CA ASN A 192 8.15 -3.26 -15.72
C ASN A 192 8.20 -1.89 -14.99
N CYS A 193 8.81 -1.81 -13.81
CA CYS A 193 8.96 -0.54 -13.08
C CYS A 193 10.01 0.40 -13.68
N SER A 194 10.81 -0.07 -14.64
CA SER A 194 11.68 0.80 -15.45
C SER A 194 10.89 1.92 -16.13
N VAL A 195 9.61 1.68 -16.49
CA VAL A 195 8.70 2.68 -17.07
C VAL A 195 8.46 3.87 -16.13
N LEU A 196 8.62 3.68 -14.82
CA LEU A 196 8.48 4.76 -13.83
C LEU A 196 9.71 5.66 -13.76
N ALA A 197 10.87 5.16 -14.18
CA ALA A 197 12.12 5.93 -14.24
C ALA A 197 12.20 6.85 -15.47
N PHE A 198 11.40 6.56 -16.52
CA PHE A 198 11.35 7.39 -17.73
C PHE A 198 10.26 8.45 -17.63
N SER A 199 10.56 9.67 -18.09
CA SER A 199 9.56 10.72 -18.24
C SER A 199 8.54 10.30 -19.30
N GLN A 200 7.26 10.45 -18.99
CA GLN A 200 6.21 10.15 -19.95
C GLN A 200 6.18 11.18 -21.08
N PRO A 201 5.84 10.77 -22.31
CA PRO A 201 5.66 11.69 -23.41
C PRO A 201 4.56 12.70 -23.06
N PRO A 202 4.67 13.95 -23.54
CA PRO A 202 3.64 14.95 -23.32
C PRO A 202 2.31 14.44 -23.88
N GLN A 203 1.25 14.58 -23.08
CA GLN A 203 -0.10 14.22 -23.50
C GLN A 203 -0.57 15.15 -24.64
N SER A 204 -1.55 14.69 -25.43
CA SER A 204 -2.11 15.49 -26.51
C SER A 204 -2.65 16.83 -25.98
N PRO A 205 -2.54 17.92 -26.76
CA PRO A 205 -3.00 19.24 -26.33
C PRO A 205 -4.50 19.26 -25.97
N GLU A 206 -5.32 18.42 -26.63
CA GLU A 206 -6.73 18.23 -26.30
C GLU A 206 -6.92 17.63 -24.89
N ALA A 207 -6.15 16.59 -24.54
CA ALA A 207 -6.20 15.99 -23.21
C ALA A 207 -5.67 16.95 -22.13
N LEU A 208 -4.65 17.75 -22.44
CA LEU A 208 -4.14 18.79 -21.54
C LEU A 208 -5.17 19.89 -21.31
N ALA A 209 -5.91 20.31 -22.34
CA ALA A 209 -6.97 21.30 -22.22
C ALA A 209 -8.14 20.79 -21.34
N ASP A 210 -8.52 19.52 -21.50
CA ASP A 210 -9.54 18.88 -20.65
C ASP A 210 -9.09 18.72 -19.18
N MET A 211 -7.79 18.48 -18.94
CA MET A 211 -7.21 18.40 -17.60
C MET A 211 -6.98 19.77 -16.96
N TYR A 212 -6.72 20.80 -17.77
CA TYR A 212 -6.45 22.14 -17.31
C TYR A 212 -7.70 22.75 -16.67
N GLN A 213 -7.66 22.86 -15.35
CA GLN A 213 -8.68 23.57 -14.59
C GLN A 213 -8.03 24.79 -13.94
N PRO A 214 -8.43 26.02 -14.33
CA PRO A 214 -8.00 27.21 -13.62
C PRO A 214 -8.52 27.14 -12.18
N ARG A 215 -7.59 27.07 -11.21
CA ARG A 215 -7.91 26.93 -9.78
C ARG A 215 -7.65 28.23 -9.05
N SER A 216 -8.61 28.64 -8.22
CA SER A 216 -8.40 29.71 -7.26
C SER A 216 -7.38 29.29 -6.19
N LEU A 217 -6.78 30.26 -5.50
CA LEU A 217 -5.85 29.97 -4.38
C LEU A 217 -6.55 29.16 -3.26
N VAL A 218 -7.83 29.43 -3.01
CA VAL A 218 -8.63 28.72 -2.01
C VAL A 218 -8.82 27.26 -2.41
N ASP A 219 -9.09 26.99 -3.70
CA ASP A 219 -9.23 25.63 -4.19
C ASP A 219 -7.90 24.87 -4.15
N LYS A 220 -6.77 25.54 -4.39
CA LYS A 220 -5.44 24.95 -4.19
C LYS A 220 -5.20 24.59 -2.72
N ALA A 221 -5.56 25.48 -1.79
CA ALA A 221 -5.41 25.21 -0.35
C ALA A 221 -6.25 24.02 0.12
N ARG A 222 -7.47 23.84 -0.42
CA ARG A 222 -8.34 22.70 -0.11
C ARG A 222 -7.73 21.34 -0.47
N LEU A 223 -6.79 21.28 -1.42
CA LEU A 223 -6.09 20.02 -1.73
C LEU A 223 -5.26 19.53 -0.56
N ASN A 224 -4.64 20.44 0.20
CA ASN A 224 -3.80 20.10 1.34
C ASN A 224 -4.60 19.53 2.52
N ALA A 225 -5.93 19.66 2.52
CA ALA A 225 -6.77 19.00 3.53
C ALA A 225 -6.83 17.48 3.36
N GLY A 226 -6.37 16.94 2.22
CA GLY A 226 -6.40 15.50 1.93
C GLY A 226 -5.18 14.72 2.44
N TRP A 227 -4.19 15.35 3.07
CA TRP A 227 -3.00 14.63 3.54
C TRP A 227 -3.36 13.66 4.65
N LEU A 228 -2.90 12.41 4.51
CA LEU A 228 -3.08 11.40 5.54
C LEU A 228 -2.14 11.66 6.71
N ASP A 229 -2.61 11.30 7.91
CA ASP A 229 -1.82 11.33 9.13
C ASP A 229 -0.80 10.20 9.10
N SER A 230 0.48 10.56 9.04
CA SER A 230 1.62 9.64 8.99
C SER A 230 1.75 8.75 10.23
N SER A 231 1.17 9.16 11.37
CA SER A 231 1.28 8.45 12.66
C SER A 231 0.23 7.36 12.83
N ARG A 232 -0.81 7.35 12.01
CA ARG A 232 -1.95 6.43 12.08
C ARG A 232 -1.92 5.43 10.94
N SER A 233 -2.61 4.31 11.10
CA SER A 233 -2.73 3.33 10.02
C SER A 233 -3.70 3.77 8.90
N LEU A 234 -3.68 3.12 7.75
CA LEU A 234 -4.61 3.42 6.64
C LEU A 234 -6.06 3.09 7.03
N MET A 235 -6.28 1.95 7.69
CA MET A 235 -7.61 1.51 8.12
C MET A 235 -8.22 2.45 9.16
N GLU A 236 -7.39 3.03 10.05
CA GLU A 236 -7.76 4.06 11.02
C GLU A 236 -8.30 5.35 10.42
N GLN A 237 -7.89 5.66 9.19
CA GLN A 237 -8.27 6.85 8.45
C GLN A 237 -9.44 6.57 7.48
N GLY A 238 -10.05 5.39 7.59
CA GLY A 238 -11.19 4.98 6.78
C GLY A 238 -10.84 4.75 5.31
N ILE A 239 -9.59 4.38 5.02
CA ILE A 239 -9.18 3.96 3.67
C ILE A 239 -9.64 2.52 3.44
N GLN A 240 -10.31 2.28 2.32
CA GLN A 240 -10.77 0.96 1.92
C GLN A 240 -9.81 0.28 0.93
N GLU A 241 -10.01 -1.02 0.74
CA GLU A 241 -9.30 -1.79 -0.28
C GLU A 241 -9.61 -1.27 -1.68
N ASP A 242 -8.60 -1.29 -2.55
CA ASP A 242 -8.63 -0.75 -3.91
C ASP A 242 -9.03 0.74 -3.99
N GLU A 243 -9.01 1.48 -2.88
CA GLU A 243 -9.16 2.94 -2.90
C GLU A 243 -7.97 3.59 -3.61
N GLN A 244 -8.23 4.69 -4.31
CA GLN A 244 -7.17 5.43 -5.02
C GLN A 244 -6.58 6.48 -4.08
N LEU A 245 -5.28 6.43 -3.83
CA LEU A 245 -4.53 7.48 -3.12
C LEU A 245 -3.49 8.08 -4.07
N LEU A 246 -3.10 9.33 -3.81
CA LEU A 246 -2.03 9.99 -4.55
C LEU A 246 -0.74 9.93 -3.74
N LEU A 247 0.33 9.47 -4.37
CA LEU A 247 1.67 9.60 -3.81
C LEU A 247 2.24 10.95 -4.26
N ARG A 248 2.56 11.82 -3.31
CA ARG A 248 3.05 13.19 -3.57
C ARG A 248 4.25 13.51 -2.69
N PHE A 249 5.10 14.37 -3.23
CA PHE A 249 6.12 15.10 -2.50
C PHE A 249 5.49 16.32 -1.82
#